data_AF-A0AA40CIB0-F1
#
_entry.id   AF-A0AA40CIB0-F1
#
_cell.length_a   1.000
_cell.length_b   1.000
_cell.length_c   1.000
_cell.angle_alpha   90.00
_cell.angle_beta   90.00
_cell.angle_gamma   90.00
#
_symmetry.space_group_name_H-M   'P 1'
#
loop_
_entity.id
_entity.type
_entity.pdbx_description
1 polymer ?
#
loop_
_entity_poly.entity_id
_entity_poly.type
_entity_poly.pdbx_seq_one_letter_code
_entity_poly.pdbx_strand_id
1 'polypeptide(L)' 'MREFLLPAQTHIKPRSLALSGIGGVGKTQTALESVYQSKTEFDIIFWAAADTLLKLNQAFASFGSALGLAIGVTGW' A
#
# COMPACT_ATOMS: atom_id res chain seq x y z
N MET A 1 -4.52 5.89 23.03
CA MET A 1 -4.69 5.29 21.67
C MET A 1 -4.78 6.33 20.53
N ARG A 2 -4.59 7.64 20.78
CA ARG A 2 -4.64 8.71 19.76
C ARG A 2 -3.27 9.36 19.43
N GLU A 3 -2.18 8.81 19.97
CA GLU A 3 -0.88 9.49 19.97
C GLU A 3 0.06 9.03 18.85
N PHE A 4 -0.35 8.09 18.00
CA PHE A 4 0.52 7.55 16.96
C PHE A 4 0.48 8.34 15.64
N LEU A 5 -0.38 9.37 15.51
CA LEU A 5 -0.71 9.99 14.22
C LEU A 5 -0.21 11.42 14.01
N LEU A 6 0.75 11.94 14.78
CA LEU A 6 1.36 13.25 14.48
C LEU A 6 2.87 13.16 14.24
N PRO A 7 3.39 13.79 13.17
CA PRO A 7 4.78 13.67 12.78
C PRO A 7 5.64 14.71 13.51
N ALA A 8 6.19 14.33 14.66
CA ALA A 8 7.33 15.04 15.24
C ALA A 8 8.63 14.39 14.75
N GLN A 9 9.18 14.99 13.69
CA GLN A 9 10.58 14.99 13.23
C GLN A 9 11.41 13.68 13.19
N THR A 10 11.98 13.41 12.00
CA THR A 10 13.27 12.75 11.74
C THR A 10 13.41 11.25 12.03
N HIS A 11 12.60 10.44 11.36
CA HIS A 11 12.97 9.19 10.69
C HIS A 11 11.68 8.69 10.02
N ILE A 12 11.56 8.77 8.70
CA ILE A 12 10.40 8.20 8.00
C ILE A 12 10.56 6.68 8.00
N LYS A 13 10.29 6.04 9.14
CA LYS A 13 10.28 4.59 9.25
C LYS A 13 8.97 4.09 8.66
N PRO A 14 9.00 3.20 7.65
CA PRO A 14 7.77 2.61 7.13
C PRO A 14 7.06 1.85 8.26
N ARG A 15 5.75 2.09 8.39
CA ARG A 15 4.87 1.34 9.31
C ARG A 15 4.26 0.16 8.55
N SER A 16 4.25 -1.01 9.18
CA SER A 16 3.64 -2.22 8.63
C SER A 16 2.65 -2.80 9.64
N LEU A 17 1.50 -3.24 9.16
CA LEU A 17 0.44 -3.85 9.96
C LEU A 17 -0.07 -5.09 9.24
N ALA A 18 -0.23 -6.20 9.95
CA ALA A 18 -0.84 -7.42 9.45
C ALA A 18 -2.21 -7.63 10.12
N LEU A 19 -3.26 -7.86 9.32
CA LEU A 19 -4.58 -8.26 9.81
C LEU A 19 -4.72 -9.78 9.66
N SER A 20 -4.84 -10.50 10.77
CA SER A 20 -4.98 -11.96 10.81
C SER A 20 -6.22 -12.38 11.59
N GLY A 21 -6.86 -13.47 11.19
CA GLY A 21 -8.07 -13.98 11.82
C GLY A 21 -8.82 -14.96 10.93
N ILE A 22 -9.91 -15.51 11.45
CA ILE A 22 -10.75 -16.52 10.77
C ILE A 22 -11.22 -16.00 9.39
N GLY A 23 -11.41 -16.92 8.44
CA GLY A 23 -12.00 -16.61 7.14
C GLY A 23 -13.34 -15.90 7.29
N GLY A 24 -13.61 -14.89 6.46
CA GLY A 24 -14.89 -14.17 6.50
C GLY A 24 -15.08 -13.15 7.63
N VAL A 25 -14.12 -13.00 8.57
CA VAL A 25 -14.23 -12.00 9.67
C VAL A 25 -14.16 -10.52 9.23
N GLY A 26 -14.06 -10.26 7.92
CA GLY A 26 -14.08 -8.89 7.38
C GLY A 26 -12.73 -8.19 7.23
N LYS A 27 -11.58 -8.88 7.38
CA LYS A 27 -10.23 -8.28 7.27
C LYS A 27 -10.04 -7.35 6.07
N THR A 28 -10.44 -7.82 4.88
CA THR A 28 -10.36 -7.04 3.64
C THR A 28 -11.25 -5.79 3.69
N GLN A 29 -12.45 -5.92 4.26
CA GLN A 29 -13.39 -4.82 4.39
C GLN A 29 -12.90 -3.76 5.38
N THR A 30 -12.33 -4.17 6.52
CA THR A 30 -11.70 -3.26 7.48
C THR A 30 -10.53 -2.49 6.86
N ALA A 31 -9.67 -3.16 6.08
CA ALA A 31 -8.58 -2.50 5.38
C ALA A 31 -9.09 -1.45 4.38
N LEU A 32 -10.12 -1.79 3.60
CA LEU A 32 -10.75 -0.87 2.65
C LEU A 32 -11.37 0.34 3.36
N GLU A 33 -12.12 0.12 4.44
CA GLU A 33 -12.73 1.19 5.22
C GLU A 33 -11.66 2.15 5.78
N SER A 34 -10.56 1.63 6.33
CA SER A 34 -9.45 2.45 6.82
C SER A 34 -8.84 3.31 5.72
N VAL A 35 -8.69 2.76 4.50
CA VAL A 35 -8.20 3.52 3.35
C VAL A 35 -9.18 4.62 2.97
N TYR A 36 -10.48 4.33 2.91
CA TYR A 36 -11.48 5.34 2.57
C TYR A 36 -11.57 6.48 3.58
N GLN A 37 -11.43 6.20 4.88
CA GLN A 37 -11.44 7.21 5.94
C GLN A 37 -10.21 8.13 5.89
N SER A 38 -9.04 7.59 5.56
CA SER A 38 -7.76 8.33 5.55
C SER A 38 -7.25 8.67 4.15
N LYS A 39 -8.05 8.52 3.10
CA LYS A 39 -7.59 8.70 1.70
C LYS A 39 -6.98 10.08 1.42
N THR A 40 -7.39 11.11 2.16
CA THR A 40 -6.90 12.48 2.02
C THR A 40 -5.57 12.72 2.71
N GLU A 41 -5.10 11.76 3.51
CA GLU A 41 -3.84 11.83 4.27
C GLU A 41 -2.66 11.22 3.50
N PHE A 42 -2.91 10.61 2.34
CA PHE A 42 -1.90 9.94 1.52
C PHE A 42 -1.89 10.50 0.11
N ASP A 43 -0.71 10.76 -0.45
CA ASP A 43 -0.56 11.21 -1.83
C ASP A 43 -0.95 10.10 -2.83
N ILE A 44 -0.60 8.86 -2.50
CA ILE A 44 -0.78 7.69 -3.38
C ILE A 44 -1.12 6.46 -2.54
N ILE A 45 -2.11 5.70 -2.98
CA ILE A 45 -2.50 4.42 -2.38
C ILE A 45 -2.37 3.32 -3.44
N PHE A 46 -1.60 2.28 -3.14
CA PHE A 46 -1.46 1.09 -3.98
C PHE A 46 -2.19 -0.09 -3.37
N TRP A 47 -2.94 -0.82 -4.21
CA TRP A 47 -3.63 -2.04 -3.82
C TRP A 47 -3.11 -3.22 -4.65
N ALA A 48 -2.48 -4.19 -3.99
CA ALA A 48 -1.88 -5.36 -4.65
C ALA A 48 -2.57 -6.65 -4.19
N ALA A 49 -2.94 -7.51 -5.15
CA ALA A 49 -3.31 -8.88 -4.85
C ALA A 49 -2.03 -9.69 -4.56
N ALA A 50 -1.94 -10.25 -3.36
CA ALA A 50 -0.77 -10.98 -2.88
C ALA A 50 -1.00 -12.50 -2.77
N ASP A 51 -2.03 -13.05 -3.42
CA ASP A 51 -2.34 -14.49 -3.37
C ASP A 51 -1.20 -15.36 -3.94
N THR A 52 -0.45 -14.82 -4.91
CA THR A 52 0.71 -15.47 -5.52
C THR A 52 1.83 -14.46 -5.76
N LEU A 53 3.08 -14.95 -5.77
CA LEU A 53 4.25 -14.12 -6.09
C LEU A 53 4.15 -13.47 -7.48
N LEU A 54 3.58 -14.18 -8.46
CA LEU A 54 3.39 -13.65 -9.81
C LEU A 54 2.46 -12.43 -9.82
N LYS A 55 1.29 -12.53 -9.17
CA LYS A 55 0.32 -11.42 -9.09
C LYS A 55 0.93 -10.22 -8.37
N LEU A 56 1.67 -10.47 -7.29
CA LEU A 56 2.35 -9.43 -6.53
C LEU A 56 3.39 -8.70 -7.38
N ASN A 57 4.24 -9.43 -8.10
CA ASN A 57 5.25 -8.84 -8.99
C ASN A 57 4.61 -8.03 -10.13
N GLN A 58 3.52 -8.52 -10.72
CA GLN A 58 2.77 -7.79 -11.74
C GLN A 58 2.18 -6.48 -11.20
N ALA A 59 1.62 -6.50 -9.98
CA ALA A 59 1.13 -5.30 -9.32
C ALA A 59 2.26 -4.29 -9.08
N PHE A 60 3.40 -4.72 -8.55
CA PHE A 60 4.58 -3.86 -8.33
C PHE A 60 5.10 -3.22 -9.63
N ALA A 61 5.21 -3.99 -10.72
CA ALA A 61 5.61 -3.45 -12.02
C ALA A 61 4.62 -2.39 -12.52
N SER A 62 3.32 -2.63 -12.32
CA SER A 62 2.27 -1.70 -12.70
C SER A 62 2.32 -0.40 -11.87
N PHE A 63 2.66 -0.49 -10.58
CA PHE A 63 2.88 0.68 -9.73
C PHE A 63 4.07 1.51 -10.20
N GLY A 64 5.19 0.86 -10.54
CA GLY A 64 6.35 1.53 -11.12
C GLY A 64 5.99 2.29 -12.41
N SER A 65 5.22 1.65 -13.30
CA SER A 65 4.73 2.29 -14.52
C SER A 65 3.81 3.49 -14.22
N ALA A 66 2.86 3.34 -13.29
CA ALA A 66 1.95 4.42 -12.88
C ALA A 66 2.67 5.62 -12.25
N LEU A 67 3.81 5.39 -11.59
CA LEU A 67 4.69 6.42 -11.04
C LEU A 67 5.62 7.05 -12.09
N GLY A 68 5.59 6.59 -13.34
CA GLY A 68 6.55 7.02 -14.36
C GLY A 68 7.98 6.51 -14.15
N LEU A 69 8.15 5.50 -13.28
CA LEU A 69 9.44 4.87 -12.98
C LEU A 69 9.80 3.76 -13.98
N ALA A 70 8.98 3.56 -15.00
CA ALA A 70 9.31 2.62 -16.07
C ALA A 70 10.69 3.00 -16.64
N ILE A 71 11.66 2.12 -16.38
CA ILE A 71 13.00 2.22 -16.94
C ILE A 71 12.86 2.46 -18.44
N GLY A 72 13.46 3.55 -18.91
CA GLY A 72 13.52 3.83 -20.32
C GLY A 72 14.08 2.60 -21.02
N VAL A 73 13.26 1.97 -21.86
CA VAL A 73 13.78 1.43 -23.12
C VAL A 73 14.23 2.66 -23.90
N THR A 74 15.39 3.21 -23.52
CA THR A 74 16.14 4.12 -24.37
C THR A 74 16.58 3.27 -25.54
N GLY A 75 15.76 3.32 -26.61
CA GLY A 75 16.14 2.82 -27.91
C GLY A 75 17.36 3.58 -28.40
N TRP A 76 18.47 2.87 -28.51
CA TRP A 76 19.56 3.09 -29.45
C TRP A 76 19.88 1.73 -30.07
#